data_AF-A0A193C3T1-F1
#
_entry.id   AF-A0A193C3T1-F1
#
_cell.length_a   1.000
_cell.length_b   1.000
_cell.length_c   1.000
_cell.angle_alpha   90.00
_cell.angle_beta   90.00
_cell.angle_gamma   90.00
#
_symmetry.space_group_name_H-M   'P 1'
#
loop_
_entity.id
_entity.type
_entity.pdbx_description
1 polymer ?
#
loop_
_entity_poly.entity_id
_entity_poly.type
_entity_poly.pdbx_seq_one_letter_code
_entity_poly.pdbx_strand_id
1 'polypeptide(L)'
;MSVEASERLIELVRSNEDISNHSSPCGEAMISAAEGALGVKFPPSYRRLIEEFGTWDIAGEEFLGVYRTPACGTKLLGSVSVTLDMRRDHGMPPELIVVMFDGMGGAVVLDSSRPDGSGEYPVLVWAHVDQPPEKLGEDFGSFALALCARSLHCGGEKHPIDYAIVVARDLLGARGSRPEPPTVDEVMTAIRAFESVEFDVPDGSDVAVIPTVFSSSIAK
;
A
#
# COMPACT_ATOMS: atom_id res chain seq x y z
N MET A 1 -5.22 9.03 14.66
CA MET A 1 -5.94 8.99 13.36
C MET A 1 -5.45 7.85 12.48
N SER A 2 -4.14 7.64 12.34
CA SER A 2 -3.57 6.57 11.51
C SER A 2 -3.85 5.15 12.05
N VAL A 3 -3.68 4.93 13.35
CA VAL A 3 -4.00 3.62 13.98
C VAL A 3 -5.50 3.32 13.94
N GLU A 4 -6.37 4.31 14.13
CA GLU A 4 -7.82 4.10 13.95
C GLU A 4 -8.17 3.74 12.49
N ALA A 5 -7.43 4.27 11.50
CA ALA A 5 -7.58 3.84 10.11
C ALA A 5 -7.15 2.39 9.91
N SER A 6 -6.10 1.93 10.60
CA SER A 6 -5.74 0.50 10.63
C SER A 6 -6.85 -0.36 11.24
N GLU A 7 -7.49 0.05 12.35
CA GLU A 7 -8.61 -0.72 12.91
C GLU A 7 -9.78 -0.83 11.94
N ARG A 8 -10.12 0.28 11.26
CA ARG A 8 -11.17 0.27 10.22
C ARG A 8 -10.80 -0.59 9.02
N LEU A 9 -9.52 -0.63 8.65
CA LEU A 9 -9.05 -1.53 7.59
C LEU A 9 -9.15 -2.99 8.04
N ILE A 10 -8.86 -3.30 9.30
CA ILE A 10 -9.04 -4.65 9.84
C ILE A 10 -10.52 -5.05 9.73
N GLU A 11 -11.44 -4.19 10.17
CA GLU A 11 -12.88 -4.44 10.02
C GLU A 11 -13.29 -4.65 8.55
N LEU A 12 -12.73 -3.85 7.64
CA LEU A 12 -13.00 -3.95 6.20
C LEU A 12 -12.54 -5.30 5.64
N VAL A 13 -11.32 -5.74 5.97
CA VAL A 13 -10.78 -7.03 5.53
C VAL A 13 -11.59 -8.19 6.11
N ARG A 14 -11.91 -8.15 7.41
CA ARG A 14 -12.76 -9.16 8.07
C ARG A 14 -14.18 -9.24 7.50
N SER A 15 -14.69 -8.13 6.99
CA SER A 15 -16.02 -8.08 6.36
C SER A 15 -16.03 -8.59 4.91
N ASN A 16 -14.86 -8.78 4.30
CA ASN A 16 -14.67 -9.20 2.91
C ASN A 16 -13.71 -10.41 2.83
N GLU A 17 -13.82 -11.33 3.79
CA GLU A 17 -12.98 -12.55 3.88
C GLU A 17 -13.11 -13.46 2.65
N ASP A 18 -14.19 -13.34 1.87
CA ASP A 18 -14.40 -14.09 0.63
C ASP A 18 -13.47 -13.66 -0.52
N ILE A 19 -12.93 -12.44 -0.43
CA ILE A 19 -12.04 -11.83 -1.45
C ILE A 19 -10.74 -11.29 -0.83
N SER A 20 -10.41 -11.74 0.37
CA SER A 20 -9.19 -11.39 1.09
C SER A 20 -8.40 -12.64 1.44
N ASN A 21 -7.08 -12.56 1.43
CA ASN A 21 -6.25 -13.57 2.07
C ASN A 21 -5.29 -12.90 3.05
N HIS A 22 -4.96 -13.61 4.12
CA HIS A 22 -3.96 -13.14 5.06
C HIS A 22 -3.22 -14.31 5.68
N SER A 23 -2.04 -14.03 6.22
CA SER A 23 -1.28 -15.02 6.98
C SER A 23 -1.75 -15.09 8.44
N SER A 24 -0.97 -15.76 9.28
CA SER A 24 -1.23 -15.78 10.72
C SER A 24 -0.78 -14.48 11.40
N PRO A 25 -1.44 -14.08 12.50
CA PRO A 25 -1.02 -12.96 13.34
C PRO A 25 0.46 -13.00 13.71
N CYS A 26 1.10 -11.84 13.73
CA CYS A 26 2.52 -11.69 14.01
C CYS A 26 2.74 -11.17 15.45
N GLY A 27 3.30 -12.01 16.32
CA GLY A 27 3.55 -11.62 17.72
C GLY A 27 4.76 -10.70 17.91
N GLU A 28 4.81 -10.03 19.07
CA GLU A 28 5.87 -9.08 19.48
C GLU A 28 7.30 -9.56 19.17
N ALA A 29 7.61 -10.83 19.46
CA ALA A 29 8.95 -11.37 19.25
C ALA A 29 9.34 -11.40 17.76
N MET A 30 8.39 -11.66 16.87
CA MET A 30 8.65 -11.69 15.42
C MET A 30 8.79 -10.28 14.87
N ILE A 31 7.97 -9.34 15.35
CA ILE A 31 8.07 -7.93 14.98
C ILE A 31 9.39 -7.33 15.47
N SER A 32 9.76 -7.56 16.72
CA SER A 32 11.03 -7.09 17.28
C SER A 32 12.24 -7.65 16.51
N ALA A 33 12.17 -8.91 16.08
CA ALA A 33 13.20 -9.50 15.21
C ALA A 33 13.23 -8.86 13.81
N ALA A 34 12.06 -8.50 13.24
CA ALA A 34 11.97 -7.80 11.96
C ALA A 34 12.57 -6.39 12.04
N GLU A 35 12.18 -5.62 13.07
CA GLU A 35 12.74 -4.29 13.35
C GLU A 35 14.26 -4.36 13.56
N GLY A 36 14.74 -5.35 14.33
CA GLY A 36 16.16 -5.59 14.55
C GLY A 36 16.92 -5.95 13.27
N ALA A 37 16.32 -6.72 12.37
CA ALA A 37 16.92 -7.08 11.09
C ALA A 37 17.00 -5.89 10.12
N LEU A 38 16.01 -4.99 10.15
CA LEU A 38 15.97 -3.81 9.31
C LEU A 38 16.74 -2.62 9.88
N GLY A 39 17.03 -2.62 11.19
CA GLY A 39 17.68 -1.52 11.90
C GLY A 39 16.77 -0.31 12.13
N VAL A 40 15.46 -0.47 11.96
CA VAL A 40 14.44 0.59 12.07
C VAL A 40 13.20 0.04 12.76
N LYS A 41 12.44 0.92 13.44
CA LYS A 41 11.16 0.56 14.05
C LYS A 41 10.04 0.63 13.03
N PHE A 42 8.97 -0.14 13.25
CA PHE A 42 7.76 0.01 12.43
C PHE A 42 6.88 1.13 12.97
N PRO A 43 6.25 1.92 12.10
CA PRO A 43 5.30 2.93 12.56
C PRO A 43 4.06 2.24 13.15
N PRO A 44 3.38 2.88 14.12
CA PRO A 44 2.28 2.26 14.87
C PRO A 44 1.18 1.63 14.00
N SER A 45 0.75 2.30 12.94
CA SER A 45 -0.34 1.86 12.07
C SER A 45 0.00 0.60 11.25
N TYR A 46 1.22 0.55 10.72
CA TYR A 46 1.75 -0.61 10.00
C TYR A 46 1.98 -1.79 10.94
N ARG A 47 2.54 -1.50 12.13
CA ARG A 47 2.72 -2.50 13.18
C ARG A 47 1.38 -3.17 13.53
N ARG A 48 0.33 -2.39 13.74
CA ARG A 48 -1.00 -2.91 14.10
C ARG A 48 -1.57 -3.87 13.05
N LEU A 49 -1.37 -3.58 11.77
CA LEU A 49 -1.83 -4.44 10.67
C LEU A 49 -1.00 -5.72 10.55
N ILE A 50 0.32 -5.65 10.75
CA ILE A 50 1.17 -6.85 10.83
C ILE A 50 0.78 -7.73 12.02
N GLU A 51 0.49 -7.14 13.18
CA GLU A 51 0.04 -7.88 14.36
C GLU A 51 -1.21 -8.70 14.06
N GLU A 52 -2.15 -8.13 13.30
CA GLU A 52 -3.40 -8.79 12.92
C GLU A 52 -3.22 -9.86 11.84
N PHE A 53 -2.56 -9.51 10.73
CA PHE A 53 -2.61 -10.29 9.50
C PHE A 53 -1.29 -10.97 9.15
N GLY A 54 -0.18 -10.51 9.73
CA GLY A 54 1.18 -10.87 9.29
C GLY A 54 1.51 -10.29 7.92
N THR A 55 0.82 -10.71 6.87
CA THR A 55 0.80 -10.17 5.50
C THR A 55 -0.62 -10.41 4.95
N TRP A 56 -1.12 -9.56 4.05
CA TRP A 56 -2.49 -9.70 3.54
C TRP A 56 -2.67 -9.17 2.12
N ASP A 57 -3.76 -9.60 1.50
CA ASP A 57 -4.32 -9.01 0.31
C ASP A 57 -5.83 -8.89 0.42
N ILE A 58 -6.39 -7.92 -0.30
CA ILE A 58 -7.83 -7.74 -0.46
C ILE A 58 -8.10 -7.13 -1.83
N ALA A 59 -9.05 -7.70 -2.57
CA ALA A 59 -9.45 -7.19 -3.89
C ALA A 59 -8.26 -6.96 -4.86
N GLY A 60 -7.23 -7.80 -4.77
CA GLY A 60 -6.03 -7.74 -5.62
C GLY A 60 -4.93 -6.79 -5.14
N GLU A 61 -5.15 -6.01 -4.08
CA GLU A 61 -4.11 -5.19 -3.44
C GLU A 61 -3.31 -6.05 -2.47
N GLU A 62 -2.00 -6.17 -2.69
CA GLU A 62 -1.12 -7.04 -1.91
C GLU A 62 -0.21 -6.22 -0.99
N PHE A 63 -0.35 -6.42 0.31
CA PHE A 63 0.45 -5.74 1.33
C PHE A 63 1.45 -6.71 1.95
N LEU A 64 2.72 -6.35 1.83
CA LEU A 64 3.80 -7.02 2.49
C LEU A 64 3.75 -6.72 3.97
N GLY A 65 3.89 -7.76 4.79
CA GLY A 65 4.17 -7.59 6.20
C GLY A 65 5.28 -8.53 6.66
N VAL A 66 5.10 -9.24 7.76
CA VAL A 66 6.13 -10.12 8.34
C VAL A 66 5.55 -11.50 8.58
N TYR A 67 6.16 -12.51 7.98
CA TYR A 67 5.76 -13.89 8.17
C TYR A 67 6.95 -14.85 8.01
N ARG A 68 6.71 -16.12 8.33
CA ARG A 68 7.64 -17.24 8.09
C ARG A 68 6.92 -18.38 7.41
N THR A 69 7.66 -19.19 6.67
CA THR A 69 7.15 -20.45 6.13
C THR A 69 8.02 -21.60 6.62
N PRO A 70 7.46 -22.82 6.82
CA PRO A 70 8.25 -23.99 7.18
C PRO A 70 9.41 -24.25 6.20
N ALA A 71 9.20 -23.99 4.92
CA ALA A 71 10.20 -24.16 3.87
C ALA A 71 11.41 -23.21 4.01
N CYS A 72 11.21 -22.02 4.58
CA CYS A 72 12.28 -21.03 4.79
C CYS A 72 12.83 -21.02 6.23
N GLY A 73 12.43 -21.98 7.06
CA GLY A 73 12.93 -22.16 8.42
C GLY A 73 12.74 -20.92 9.29
N THR A 74 13.85 -20.34 9.75
CA THR A 74 13.83 -19.16 10.64
C THR A 74 13.92 -17.82 9.91
N LYS A 75 14.01 -17.82 8.56
CA LYS A 75 14.07 -16.59 7.77
C LYS A 75 12.74 -15.83 7.83
N LEU A 76 12.80 -14.53 8.12
CA LEU A 76 11.65 -13.62 7.99
C LEU A 76 11.45 -13.24 6.53
N LEU A 77 10.20 -13.31 6.07
CA LEU A 77 9.77 -13.00 4.71
C LEU A 77 8.89 -11.73 4.70
N GLY A 78 8.41 -11.37 3.50
CA GLY A 78 7.63 -10.16 3.28
C GLY A 78 8.52 -8.92 3.25
N SER A 79 8.09 -7.89 3.96
CA SER A 79 8.74 -6.57 4.01
C SER A 79 10.19 -6.65 4.44
N VAL A 80 10.54 -7.57 5.35
CA VAL A 80 11.94 -7.74 5.79
C VAL A 80 12.83 -8.21 4.65
N SER A 81 12.48 -9.33 4.00
CA SER A 81 13.31 -9.88 2.92
C SER A 81 13.35 -8.95 1.71
N VAL A 82 12.21 -8.41 1.31
CA VAL A 82 12.11 -7.52 0.15
C VAL A 82 12.92 -6.25 0.38
N THR A 83 12.83 -5.64 1.57
CA THR A 83 13.60 -4.44 1.92
C THR A 83 15.11 -4.71 1.89
N LEU A 84 15.56 -5.83 2.46
CA LEU A 84 16.98 -6.19 2.46
C LEU A 84 17.51 -6.51 1.05
N ASP A 85 16.70 -7.16 0.23
CA ASP A 85 17.03 -7.43 -1.18
C ASP A 85 17.13 -6.12 -1.99
N MET A 86 16.16 -5.19 -1.82
CA MET A 86 16.20 -3.86 -2.46
C MET A 86 17.41 -3.02 -2.04
N ARG A 87 17.81 -3.07 -0.75
CA ARG A 87 19.02 -2.40 -0.25
C ARG A 87 20.28 -2.97 -0.90
N ARG A 88 20.38 -4.30 -0.98
CA ARG A 88 21.54 -5.01 -1.52
C ARG A 88 21.68 -4.82 -3.03
N ASP A 89 20.59 -5.00 -3.76
CA ASP A 89 20.63 -5.17 -5.22
C ASP A 89 20.39 -3.86 -5.96
N HIS A 90 19.70 -2.91 -5.34
CA HIS A 90 19.29 -1.65 -5.99
C HIS A 90 19.71 -0.39 -5.23
N GLY A 91 20.48 -0.53 -4.14
CA GLY A 91 21.01 0.60 -3.37
C GLY A 91 19.93 1.41 -2.65
N MET A 92 18.79 0.79 -2.34
CA MET A 92 17.72 1.46 -1.59
C MET A 92 18.23 1.96 -0.22
N PRO A 93 17.90 3.18 0.21
CA PRO A 93 18.34 3.71 1.51
C PRO A 93 17.91 2.86 2.72
N PRO A 94 18.74 2.79 3.78
CA PRO A 94 18.45 1.98 4.96
C PRO A 94 17.28 2.48 5.82
N GLU A 95 16.79 3.71 5.58
CA GLU A 95 15.63 4.28 6.26
C GLU A 95 14.31 3.90 5.58
N LEU A 96 14.35 3.32 4.38
CA LEU A 96 13.16 2.88 3.66
C LEU A 96 12.77 1.44 4.01
N ILE A 97 11.46 1.22 4.13
CA ILE A 97 10.84 -0.08 4.39
C ILE A 97 9.81 -0.34 3.30
N VAL A 98 9.96 -1.41 2.53
CA VAL A 98 9.00 -1.78 1.47
C VAL A 98 7.77 -2.42 2.10
N VAL A 99 6.58 -1.98 1.67
CA VAL A 99 5.29 -2.49 2.15
C VAL A 99 4.36 -2.98 1.04
N MET A 100 4.64 -2.66 -0.23
CA MET A 100 3.87 -3.11 -1.38
C MET A 100 4.68 -2.90 -2.66
N PHE A 101 4.41 -3.66 -3.73
CA PHE A 101 4.93 -3.38 -5.08
C PHE A 101 3.94 -2.51 -5.85
N ASP A 102 4.42 -1.55 -6.63
CA ASP A 102 3.55 -0.61 -7.35
C ASP A 102 2.94 -1.18 -8.65
N GLY A 103 3.36 -2.39 -9.05
CA GLY A 103 2.96 -3.05 -10.29
C GLY A 103 3.65 -2.53 -11.56
N MET A 104 4.47 -1.49 -11.46
CA MET A 104 5.17 -0.81 -12.55
C MET A 104 6.70 -0.89 -12.46
N GLY A 105 7.21 -1.65 -11.49
CA GLY A 105 8.65 -1.89 -11.30
C GLY A 105 9.26 -1.08 -10.15
N GLY A 106 8.47 -0.27 -9.46
CA GLY A 106 8.83 0.36 -8.20
C GLY A 106 8.18 -0.33 -7.00
N ALA A 107 8.38 0.29 -5.85
CA ALA A 107 7.90 -0.20 -4.58
C ALA A 107 7.31 0.94 -3.74
N VAL A 108 6.20 0.67 -3.06
CA VAL A 108 5.67 1.56 -2.04
C VAL A 108 6.43 1.32 -0.75
N VAL A 109 6.94 2.42 -0.18
CA VAL A 109 7.85 2.40 0.97
C VAL A 109 7.40 3.35 2.07
N LEU A 110 7.84 3.05 3.29
CA LEU A 110 7.75 3.92 4.46
C LEU A 110 9.12 4.53 4.74
N ASP A 111 9.19 5.86 4.93
CA ASP A 111 10.45 6.56 5.21
C ASP A 111 10.61 6.84 6.72
N SER A 112 11.40 5.99 7.39
CA SER A 112 11.64 6.11 8.83
C SER A 112 12.54 7.28 9.21
N SER A 113 13.12 8.01 8.25
CA SER A 113 13.93 9.20 8.52
C SER A 113 13.09 10.43 8.88
N ARG A 114 11.77 10.37 8.65
CA ARG A 114 10.83 11.49 8.80
C ARG A 114 9.60 11.11 9.63
N PRO A 115 9.76 10.62 10.88
CA PRO A 115 8.63 10.37 11.74
C PRO A 115 7.85 11.66 12.03
N ASP A 116 6.52 11.57 12.01
CA ASP A 116 5.66 12.65 12.46
C ASP A 116 5.55 12.69 14.00
N GLY A 117 4.70 13.58 14.54
CA GLY A 117 4.48 13.70 15.99
C GLY A 117 3.85 12.47 16.66
N SER A 118 3.32 11.52 15.88
CA SER A 118 2.74 10.26 16.35
C SER A 118 3.64 9.04 16.10
N GLY A 119 4.80 9.24 15.46
CA GLY A 119 5.72 8.16 15.09
C GLY A 119 5.35 7.45 13.79
N GLU A 120 4.41 8.00 13.02
CA GLU A 120 4.06 7.53 11.67
C GLU A 120 5.06 8.02 10.63
N TYR A 121 5.20 7.25 9.56
CA TYR A 121 6.15 7.53 8.47
C TYR A 121 5.38 7.89 7.20
N PRO A 122 5.85 8.87 6.41
CA PRO A 122 5.26 9.16 5.12
C PRO A 122 5.40 7.97 4.18
N VAL A 123 4.38 7.78 3.36
CA VAL A 123 4.32 6.73 2.34
C VAL A 123 4.82 7.30 1.03
N LEU A 124 5.78 6.63 0.39
CA LEU A 124 6.40 7.07 -0.86
C LEU A 124 6.39 5.95 -1.92
N VAL A 125 6.62 6.30 -3.18
CA VAL A 125 7.04 5.37 -4.23
C VAL A 125 8.54 5.51 -4.43
N TRP A 126 9.24 4.38 -4.36
CA TRP A 126 10.64 4.27 -4.70
C TRP A 126 10.80 3.38 -5.93
N ALA A 127 11.26 3.96 -7.04
CA ALA A 127 11.46 3.24 -8.30
C ALA A 127 12.95 3.05 -8.62
N HIS A 128 13.75 4.11 -8.49
CA HIS A 128 15.18 4.09 -8.81
C HIS A 128 15.98 5.00 -7.88
N VAL A 129 17.24 4.64 -7.64
CA VAL A 129 18.17 5.40 -6.80
C VAL A 129 18.42 6.84 -7.29
N ASP A 130 18.34 7.05 -8.60
CA ASP A 130 18.60 8.35 -9.24
C ASP A 130 17.36 9.25 -9.33
N GLN A 131 16.19 8.77 -8.89
CA GLN A 131 14.94 9.51 -8.95
C GLN A 131 14.46 9.87 -7.54
N PRO A 132 13.99 11.12 -7.33
CA PRO A 132 13.40 11.47 -6.05
C PRO A 132 12.13 10.65 -5.84
N PRO A 133 11.92 10.07 -4.64
CA PRO A 133 10.71 9.33 -4.35
C PRO A 133 9.50 10.25 -4.33
N GLU A 134 8.39 9.79 -4.90
CA GLU A 134 7.11 10.51 -4.90
C GLU A 134 6.35 10.23 -3.60
N LYS A 135 5.71 11.24 -3.01
CA LYS A 135 4.91 11.07 -1.80
C LYS A 135 3.47 10.66 -2.12
N LEU A 136 3.05 9.52 -1.59
CA LEU A 136 1.69 8.96 -1.70
C LEU A 136 0.77 9.39 -0.55
N GLY A 137 1.33 9.53 0.66
CA GLY A 137 0.53 9.76 1.87
C GLY A 137 1.36 10.18 3.08
N GLU A 138 0.69 10.59 4.14
CA GLU A 138 1.30 11.01 5.41
C GLU A 138 1.61 9.84 6.33
N ASP A 139 0.82 8.76 6.25
CA ASP A 139 0.91 7.60 7.14
C ASP A 139 0.35 6.33 6.47
N PHE A 140 0.78 5.17 6.95
CA PHE A 140 0.45 3.89 6.31
C PHE A 140 -1.02 3.49 6.53
N GLY A 141 -1.56 3.64 7.74
CA GLY A 141 -2.94 3.25 8.05
C GLY A 141 -3.96 3.94 7.16
N SER A 142 -3.85 5.26 7.00
CA SER A 142 -4.76 6.05 6.14
C SER A 142 -4.58 5.72 4.67
N PHE A 143 -3.33 5.54 4.20
CA PHE A 143 -3.02 5.13 2.84
C PHE A 143 -3.63 3.77 2.49
N ALA A 144 -3.38 2.75 3.32
CA ALA A 144 -3.85 1.39 3.08
C ALA A 144 -5.38 1.31 3.13
N LEU A 145 -6.03 1.99 4.08
CA LEU A 145 -7.49 2.04 4.16
C LEU A 145 -8.10 2.66 2.89
N ALA A 146 -7.57 3.79 2.44
CA ALA A 146 -8.07 4.46 1.23
C ALA A 146 -7.86 3.61 -0.03
N LEU A 147 -6.72 2.93 -0.13
CA LEU A 147 -6.41 2.01 -1.23
C LEU A 147 -7.40 0.85 -1.28
N CYS A 148 -7.56 0.10 -0.18
CA CYS A 148 -8.46 -1.05 -0.11
C CYS A 148 -9.92 -0.67 -0.32
N ALA A 149 -10.35 0.45 0.28
CA ALA A 149 -11.70 0.95 0.08
C ALA A 149 -11.96 1.19 -1.41
N ARG A 150 -11.03 1.82 -2.15
CA ARG A 150 -11.19 2.02 -3.59
C ARG A 150 -11.25 0.71 -4.36
N SER A 151 -10.34 -0.23 -4.11
CA SER A 151 -10.25 -1.47 -4.89
C SER A 151 -11.51 -2.35 -4.75
N LEU A 152 -12.20 -2.27 -3.61
CA LEU A 152 -13.51 -2.87 -3.42
C LEU A 152 -14.62 -2.18 -4.23
N HIS A 153 -14.56 -0.86 -4.43
CA HIS A 153 -15.54 -0.13 -5.23
C HIS A 153 -15.33 -0.32 -6.74
N CYS A 154 -14.08 -0.44 -7.20
CA CYS A 154 -13.75 -0.57 -8.63
C CYS A 154 -13.75 -2.04 -9.15
N GLY A 155 -14.18 -3.01 -8.36
CA GLY A 155 -14.29 -4.40 -8.81
C GLY A 155 -12.95 -5.14 -9.02
N GLY A 156 -11.87 -4.72 -8.35
CA GLY A 156 -10.58 -5.41 -8.38
C GLY A 156 -9.73 -5.22 -9.65
N GLU A 157 -10.06 -4.27 -10.52
CA GLU A 157 -9.17 -3.88 -11.63
C GLU A 157 -7.96 -3.10 -11.09
N LYS A 158 -6.75 -3.63 -11.29
CA LYS A 158 -5.49 -2.97 -10.89
C LYS A 158 -5.26 -1.71 -11.73
N HIS A 159 -5.56 -0.54 -11.16
CA HIS A 159 -5.15 0.74 -11.75
C HIS A 159 -3.76 1.16 -11.23
N PRO A 160 -2.96 1.86 -12.04
CA PRO A 160 -1.68 2.41 -11.60
C PRO A 160 -1.87 3.29 -10.35
N ILE A 161 -0.95 3.19 -9.39
CA ILE A 161 -0.98 3.97 -8.14
C ILE A 161 -1.04 5.48 -8.40
N ASP A 162 -0.55 5.97 -9.54
CA ASP A 162 -0.67 7.38 -9.93
C ASP A 162 -2.14 7.85 -9.98
N TYR A 163 -3.09 6.97 -10.35
CA TYR A 163 -4.52 7.28 -10.36
C TYR A 163 -5.12 7.25 -8.94
N ALA A 164 -4.52 6.47 -8.03
CA ALA A 164 -4.90 6.38 -6.62
C ALA A 164 -4.69 7.70 -5.87
N ILE A 165 -3.55 8.34 -6.13
CA ILE A 165 -3.14 9.58 -5.47
C ILE A 165 -4.03 10.74 -5.89
N VAL A 166 -4.37 10.83 -7.19
CA VAL A 166 -5.23 11.90 -7.72
C VAL A 166 -6.61 11.88 -7.05
N VAL A 167 -7.22 10.70 -6.91
CA VAL A 167 -8.53 10.57 -6.26
C VAL A 167 -8.45 10.74 -4.74
N ALA A 168 -7.40 10.23 -4.08
CA ALA A 168 -7.20 10.47 -2.64
C ALA A 168 -6.98 11.96 -2.34
N ARG A 169 -6.29 12.67 -3.23
CA ARG A 169 -6.06 14.12 -3.13
C ARG A 169 -7.34 14.93 -3.39
N ASP A 170 -8.25 14.45 -4.23
CA ASP A 170 -9.57 15.08 -4.42
C ASP A 170 -10.54 14.77 -3.27
N LEU A 171 -10.51 13.54 -2.72
CA LEU A 171 -11.33 13.13 -1.57
C LEU A 171 -10.87 13.78 -0.25
N LEU A 172 -9.57 14.02 -0.09
CA LEU A 172 -8.97 14.61 1.12
C LEU A 172 -8.63 16.10 0.96
N GLY A 173 -8.79 16.68 -0.23
CA GLY A 173 -8.18 17.96 -0.60
C GLY A 173 -9.05 18.92 -1.41
N ALA A 174 -10.35 19.01 -1.15
CA ALA A 174 -11.10 20.23 -1.47
C ALA A 174 -10.88 21.27 -0.35
N ARG A 175 -9.95 22.22 -0.58
CA ARG A 175 -9.66 23.34 0.34
C ARG A 175 -10.91 24.20 0.58
N GLY A 176 -11.29 24.32 1.84
CA GLY A 176 -12.23 25.34 2.33
C GLY A 176 -12.73 25.07 3.74
N SER A 177 -11.91 25.37 4.75
CA SER A 177 -12.31 25.54 6.17
C SER A 177 -13.33 24.54 6.73
N ARG A 178 -12.89 23.34 7.10
CA ARG A 178 -13.68 22.47 7.98
C ARG A 178 -12.84 22.04 9.19
N PRO A 179 -13.34 22.23 10.43
CA PRO A 179 -12.59 21.91 11.65
C PRO A 179 -12.56 20.41 12.00
N GLU A 180 -13.28 19.55 11.27
CA GLU A 180 -13.33 18.10 11.51
C GLU A 180 -13.25 17.31 10.20
N PRO A 181 -12.59 16.13 10.21
CA PRO A 181 -12.51 15.24 9.04
C PRO A 181 -13.90 14.77 8.60
N PRO A 182 -14.10 14.47 7.30
CA PRO A 182 -15.39 14.03 6.79
C PRO A 182 -15.80 12.69 7.40
N THR A 183 -17.09 12.56 7.72
CA THR A 183 -17.64 11.29 8.23
C THR A 183 -17.71 10.25 7.11
N VAL A 184 -17.85 8.97 7.48
CA VAL A 184 -18.02 7.87 6.51
C VAL A 184 -19.19 8.15 5.57
N ASP A 185 -20.31 8.64 6.11
CA ASP A 185 -21.50 8.98 5.31
C ASP A 185 -21.23 10.12 4.33
N GLU A 186 -20.40 11.09 4.69
CA GLU A 186 -20.04 12.20 3.79
C GLU A 186 -19.14 11.74 2.65
N VAL A 187 -18.19 10.85 2.93
CA VAL A 187 -17.36 10.20 1.90
C VAL A 187 -18.25 9.37 0.96
N MET A 188 -19.14 8.55 1.53
CA MET A 188 -20.06 7.72 0.73
C MET A 188 -21.08 8.55 -0.05
N THR A 189 -21.48 9.72 0.45
CA THR A 189 -22.35 10.66 -0.26
C THR A 189 -21.63 11.35 -1.42
N ALA A 190 -20.37 11.75 -1.22
CA ALA A 190 -19.55 12.33 -2.28
C ALA A 190 -19.29 11.32 -3.42
N ILE A 191 -19.05 10.06 -3.07
CA ILE A 191 -18.92 8.95 -4.04
C ILE A 191 -20.22 8.80 -4.87
N ARG A 192 -21.39 8.76 -4.22
CA ARG A 192 -22.69 8.68 -4.91
C ARG A 192 -23.02 9.90 -5.78
N ALA A 193 -22.58 11.09 -5.37
CA ALA A 193 -22.73 12.30 -6.17
C ALA A 193 -21.89 12.26 -7.45
N PHE A 194 -20.68 11.69 -7.38
CA PHE A 194 -19.83 11.46 -8.54
C PHE A 194 -20.43 10.42 -9.52
N GLU A 195 -21.08 9.37 -9.00
CA GLU A 195 -21.82 8.37 -9.80
C GLU A 195 -22.98 8.97 -10.63
N SER A 196 -23.51 10.13 -10.24
CA SER A 196 -24.58 10.82 -10.99
C SER A 196 -24.07 11.73 -12.12
N VAL A 197 -22.76 11.86 -12.26
CA VAL A 197 -22.15 12.60 -13.37
C VAL A 197 -22.02 11.64 -14.55
N GLU A 198 -22.95 11.72 -15.50
CA GLU A 198 -22.79 11.06 -16.80
C GLU A 198 -21.58 11.69 -17.51
N PHE A 199 -20.46 10.97 -17.56
CA PHE A 199 -19.34 11.31 -18.44
C PHE A 199 -19.70 10.84 -19.85
N ASP A 200 -20.01 11.79 -20.72
CA ASP A 200 -20.17 11.57 -22.15
C ASP A 200 -18.78 11.22 -22.72
N VAL A 201 -18.48 9.93 -22.85
CA VAL A 201 -17.26 9.45 -23.49
C VAL A 201 -17.43 9.65 -24.99
N PRO A 202 -16.63 10.51 -25.65
CA PRO A 202 -16.74 10.68 -27.09
C PRO A 202 -16.40 9.37 -27.80
N ASP A 203 -17.34 8.87 -28.58
CA ASP A 203 -17.17 7.64 -29.35
C ASP A 203 -16.06 7.83 -30.40
N GLY A 204 -15.04 6.97 -30.32
CA GLY A 204 -14.03 6.77 -31.36
C GLY A 204 -12.85 7.74 -31.40
N SER A 205 -11.74 7.34 -30.76
CA SER A 205 -10.40 7.44 -31.36
C SER A 205 -9.36 6.60 -30.61
N ASP A 206 -8.91 5.53 -31.28
CA ASP A 206 -7.61 4.82 -31.21
C ASP A 206 -6.89 4.71 -29.86
N VAL A 207 -7.10 3.57 -29.19
CA VAL A 207 -6.12 3.02 -28.23
C VAL A 207 -5.02 2.31 -29.02
N ALA A 208 -3.83 2.91 -29.07
CA ALA A 208 -2.66 2.29 -29.66
C ALA A 208 -2.28 1.01 -28.90
N VAL A 209 -2.35 -0.12 -29.60
CA VAL A 209 -1.86 -1.42 -29.13
C VAL A 209 -0.34 -1.36 -28.98
N ILE A 210 0.16 -1.43 -27.74
CA ILE A 210 1.58 -1.63 -27.46
C ILE A 210 1.89 -3.13 -27.65
N PRO A 211 2.85 -3.53 -28.50
CA PRO A 211 3.09 -4.93 -28.80
C PRO A 211 3.86 -5.63 -27.68
N THR A 212 3.31 -6.76 -27.22
CA THR A 212 3.94 -7.76 -26.37
C THR A 212 5.17 -8.35 -27.06
N VAL A 213 6.36 -8.19 -26.48
CA VAL A 213 7.56 -8.93 -26.91
C VAL A 213 7.92 -9.95 -25.84
N PHE A 214 7.35 -11.15 -25.96
CA PHE A 214 7.95 -12.39 -25.48
C PHE A 214 8.79 -12.96 -26.63
N SER A 215 10.10 -13.15 -26.43
CA SER A 215 10.86 -14.08 -27.25
C SER A 215 11.84 -14.87 -26.40
N SER A 216 11.51 -16.15 -26.31
CA SER A 216 12.34 -17.28 -25.91
C SER A 216 13.75 -17.28 -26.51
N SER A 217 14.75 -17.72 -25.73
CA SER A 217 15.80 -18.59 -26.27
C SER A 217 16.44 -19.44 -25.16
N ILE A 218 16.05 -20.71 -25.14
CA ILE A 218 16.84 -21.83 -24.61
C ILE A 218 17.57 -22.48 -25.81
N ALA A 219 18.75 -23.03 -25.52
CA ALA A 219 19.58 -23.95 -26.31
C ALA A 219 20.66 -23.33 -27.22
N LYS A 220 21.91 -23.43 -26.74
CA LYS A 220 22.86 -24.43 -27.25
C LYS A 220 23.76 -24.93 -26.12
#